data_AF-A0A6V7ILN5-F1
#
_entry.id   AF-A0A6V7ILN5-F1
#
_cell.length_a   1.000
_cell.length_b   1.000
_cell.length_c   1.000
_cell.angle_alpha   90.00
_cell.angle_beta   90.00
_cell.angle_gamma   90.00
#
_symmetry.space_group_name_H-M   'P 1'
#
loop_
_entity.id
_entity.type
_entity.pdbx_description
1 polymer ?
#
loop_
_entity_poly.entity_id
_entity_poly.type
_entity_poly.pdbx_seq_one_letter_code
_entity_poly.pdbx_strand_id
1 'polypeptide(L)' 'IICGPTGCGKTVFVKLFLDELTDMCDTPLYKVIFYHSEWQPTYNEYDKNFEEFRGLPSSADFVDDNDPKLVILDDLM' A
#
# COMPACT_ATOMS: atom_id res chain seq x y z
N ILE A 1 -4.97 10.71 2.67
CA ILE A 1 -4.91 10.38 4.12
C ILE A 1 -6.23 9.70 4.48
N ILE A 2 -6.17 8.47 5.00
CA ILE A 2 -7.34 7.70 5.46
C ILE A 2 -7.19 7.57 6.97
N CYS A 3 -8.11 8.17 7.74
CA CYS A 3 -8.04 8.17 9.20
C CYS A 3 -9.42 7.89 9.80
N GLY A 4 -9.43 7.31 11.00
CA GLY A 4 -10.65 6.98 11.73
C GLY A 4 -10.39 5.96 12.83
N PRO A 5 -11.35 5.73 13.74
CA PRO A 5 -11.17 4.80 14.86
C PRO A 5 -10.97 3.35 14.41
N THR A 6 -10.47 2.50 15.29
CA THR A 6 -10.41 1.04 15.06
C THR A 6 -11.81 0.51 14.72
N GLY A 7 -11.89 -0.35 13.71
CA GLY A 7 -13.16 -0.91 13.25
C GLY A 7 -14.01 -0.02 12.34
N CYS A 8 -13.57 1.20 11.99
CA CYS A 8 -14.33 2.08 11.07
C CYS A 8 -14.20 1.71 9.58
N GLY A 9 -13.54 0.60 9.25
CA GLY A 9 -13.43 0.10 7.87
C GLY A 9 -12.24 0.60 7.04
N LYS A 10 -11.23 1.23 7.64
CA LYS A 10 -10.02 1.70 6.90
C LYS A 10 -9.36 0.59 6.08
N THR A 11 -9.08 -0.54 6.72
CA THR A 11 -8.49 -1.73 6.08
C THR A 11 -9.38 -2.26 4.95
N VAL A 12 -10.70 -2.27 5.16
CA VAL A 12 -11.66 -2.71 4.13
C VAL A 12 -11.63 -1.76 2.92
N PHE A 13 -11.59 -0.46 3.17
CA PHE A 13 -11.45 0.53 2.11
C PHE A 13 -10.16 0.33 1.31
N VAL A 14 -9.02 0.13 1.98
CA VAL A 14 -7.73 -0.09 1.29
C VAL A 14 -7.79 -1.33 0.41
N LYS A 15 -8.39 -2.43 0.87
CA LYS A 15 -8.56 -3.65 0.06
C LYS A 15 -9.41 -3.41 -1.19
N LEU A 16 -10.59 -2.81 -1.02
CA LEU A 16 -11.45 -2.47 -2.15
C LEU A 16 -10.75 -1.53 -3.14
N PHE A 17 -9.97 -0.57 -2.64
CA PHE A 17 -9.17 0.30 -3.49
C PHE A 17 -8.11 -0.48 -4.28
N LEU A 18 -7.43 -1.45 -3.65
CA LEU A 18 -6.44 -2.31 -4.30
C LEU A 18 -7.08 -3.20 -5.38
N ASP A 19 -8.26 -3.74 -5.10
CA ASP A 19 -9.01 -4.60 -6.04
C ASP A 19 -9.46 -3.82 -7.28
N GLU A 20 -9.79 -2.53 -7.12
CA GLU A 20 -10.34 -1.66 -8.16
C GLU A 20 -9.30 -0.68 -8.73
N LEU A 21 -8.00 -0.91 -8.50
CA LEU A 21 -6.92 0.02 -8.88
C LEU A 21 -6.97 0.43 -10.37
N THR A 22 -7.25 -0.53 -11.26
CA THR A 22 -7.30 -0.28 -12.71
C THR A 22 -8.50 0.56 -13.14
N ASP A 23 -9.58 0.55 -12.37
CA ASP A 23 -10.81 1.29 -12.67
C ASP A 23 -10.84 2.65 -11.96
N MET A 24 -10.13 2.77 -10.83
CA MET A 24 -10.08 3.99 -10.03
C MET A 24 -8.92 4.94 -10.39
N CYS A 25 -7.88 4.46 -11.09
CA CYS A 25 -6.70 5.25 -11.44
C CYS A 25 -6.45 5.24 -12.95
N ASP A 26 -6.32 6.43 -13.55
CA ASP A 26 -5.94 6.56 -14.97
C ASP A 26 -4.47 6.15 -15.23
N THR A 27 -3.63 6.24 -14.20
CA THR A 27 -2.22 5.87 -14.28
C THR A 27 -2.05 4.39 -13.98
N PRO A 28 -1.42 3.59 -14.88
CA PRO A 28 -1.10 2.21 -14.58
C PRO A 28 -0.02 2.17 -13.50
N LEU A 29 -0.36 1.58 -12.35
CA LEU A 29 0.55 1.39 -11.23
C LEU A 29 1.21 0.03 -11.37
N TYR A 30 2.53 0.01 -11.51
CA TYR A 30 3.29 -1.22 -11.76
C TYR A 30 3.68 -1.96 -10.47
N LYS A 31 3.59 -1.26 -9.33
CA LYS A 31 4.06 -1.74 -8.04
C LYS A 31 3.27 -1.10 -6.90
N VAL A 32 2.93 -1.89 -5.90
CA VAL A 32 2.41 -1.41 -4.62
C VAL A 32 3.48 -1.65 -3.56
N ILE A 33 3.89 -0.59 -2.87
CA ILE A 33 4.86 -0.62 -1.78
C ILE A 33 4.10 -0.36 -0.48
N PHE A 34 4.16 -1.29 0.46
CA PHE A 34 3.46 -1.19 1.72
C PHE A 34 4.43 -1.08 2.88
N TYR A 35 4.43 0.08 3.54
CA TYR A 35 5.18 0.33 4.76
C TYR A 35 4.28 0.19 5.98
N HIS A 36 4.68 -0.64 6.94
CA HIS A 36 3.93 -0.85 8.19
C HIS A 36 4.83 -1.10 9.40
N SER A 37 4.29 -0.88 10.61
CA SER A 37 4.89 -1.35 11.87
C SER A 37 4.49 -2.80 12.19
N GLU A 38 3.23 -3.14 11.90
CA GLU A 38 2.58 -4.43 12.12
C GLU A 38 1.87 -4.94 10.85
N TRP A 39 2.22 -6.17 10.43
CA TRP A 39 1.62 -6.79 9.26
C TRP A 39 0.19 -7.26 9.54
N GLN A 40 -0.73 -6.93 8.63
CA GLN A 40 -2.11 -7.41 8.67
C GLN A 40 -2.27 -8.61 7.73
N PRO A 41 -2.56 -9.82 8.23
CA PRO A 41 -2.69 -11.03 7.39
C PRO A 41 -3.74 -10.94 6.27
N THR A 42 -4.65 -9.97 6.35
CA THR A 42 -5.68 -9.70 5.35
C THR A 42 -5.13 -9.32 3.98
N TYR A 43 -3.85 -8.90 3.90
CA TYR A 43 -3.19 -8.51 2.66
C TYR A 43 -2.42 -9.65 1.98
N ASN A 44 -2.38 -10.85 2.56
CA ASN A 44 -1.66 -12.01 2.01
C ASN A 44 -2.15 -12.45 0.61
N GLU A 45 -3.32 -11.99 0.18
CA GLU A 45 -3.88 -12.29 -1.15
C GLU A 45 -3.27 -11.47 -2.29
N TYR A 46 -2.48 -10.43 -2.00
CA TYR A 46 -1.92 -9.48 -2.99
C TYR A 46 -0.48 -9.80 -3.46
N ASP A 47 0.03 -10.99 -3.15
CA ASP A 47 1.45 -11.42 -3.15
C ASP A 47 2.28 -11.25 -4.44
N LYS A 48 1.69 -10.95 -5.62
CA LYS A 48 2.42 -10.96 -6.90
C LYS A 48 3.04 -9.62 -7.33
N ASN A 49 2.45 -8.49 -6.94
CA ASN A 49 2.91 -7.14 -7.30
C ASN A 49 3.03 -6.20 -6.08
N PHE A 50 3.06 -6.80 -4.89
CA PHE A 50 2.97 -6.12 -3.62
C PHE A 50 4.26 -6.35 -2.86
N GLU A 51 5.06 -5.29 -2.73
CA GLU A 51 6.29 -5.34 -1.95
C GLU A 51 6.02 -4.79 -0.55
N GLU A 52 6.18 -5.65 0.43
CA GLU A 52 6.04 -5.33 1.84
C GLU A 52 7.38 -4.90 2.42
N PHE A 53 7.40 -3.73 3.07
CA PHE A 53 8.54 -3.22 3.81
C PHE A 53 8.13 -2.91 5.26
N ARG A 54 8.86 -3.46 6.21
CA ARG A 54 8.67 -3.10 7.62
C ARG A 54 9.45 -1.82 7.95
N GLY A 55 8.77 -0.85 8.55
CA GLY A 55 9.37 0.43 8.97
C GLY A 55 9.14 1.56 7.98
N LEU A 56 10.03 2.57 7.99
CA LEU A 56 9.85 3.79 7.22
C LEU A 56 10.52 3.71 5.84
N PRO A 57 9.97 4.40 4.81
CA PRO A 57 10.63 4.55 3.53
C PRO A 57 11.99 5.21 3.67
N SER A 58 12.97 4.70 2.93
CA SER A 58 14.29 5.29 2.75
C SER A 58 14.43 5.90 1.37
N SER A 59 15.35 6.86 1.20
CA SER A 59 15.64 7.41 -0.13
C SER A 59 16.11 6.34 -1.11
N ALA A 60 16.81 5.30 -0.62
CA ALA A 60 17.31 4.22 -1.44
C ALA A 60 16.20 3.39 -2.08
N ASP A 61 14.99 3.38 -1.50
CA ASP A 61 13.85 2.61 -1.99
C ASP A 61 13.27 3.19 -3.31
N PHE A 62 13.68 4.43 -3.66
CA PHE A 62 13.19 5.16 -4.82
C PHE A 62 14.30 5.61 -5.78
N VAL A 63 15.57 5.36 -5.45
CA VAL A 63 16.70 5.70 -6.33
C VAL A 63 16.59 4.89 -7.62
N ASP A 64 16.72 5.58 -8.76
CA ASP A 64 16.69 5.00 -10.12
C ASP A 64 15.37 4.30 -10.54
N ASP A 65 14.33 4.34 -9.72
CA ASP A 65 13.03 3.72 -10.00
C ASP A 65 11.98 4.79 -10.35
N ASN A 66 11.80 4.98 -11.66
CA ASN A 66 10.88 5.97 -12.26
C ASN A 66 9.49 5.42 -12.57
N ASP A 67 9.22 4.14 -12.30
CA ASP A 67 7.93 3.55 -12.64
C ASP A 67 6.83 4.07 -11.70
N PRO A 68 5.64 4.40 -12.21
CA PRO A 68 4.50 4.76 -11.37
C PRO A 68 4.18 3.65 -10.36
N LYS A 69 4.18 4.01 -9.08
CA LYS A 69 3.97 3.09 -7.96
C LYS A 69 3.04 3.69 -6.92
N LEU A 70 2.30 2.82 -6.23
CA LEU A 70 1.47 3.19 -5.10
C LEU A 70 2.26 2.95 -3.81
N VAL A 71 2.37 3.97 -2.98
CA VAL A 71 2.97 3.84 -1.64
C VAL A 71 1.87 3.92 -0.60
N ILE A 72 1.75 2.87 0.22
CA ILE A 72 0.87 2.81 1.37
C ILE A 72 1.71 2.91 2.62
N LEU A 73 1.35 3.86 3.49
CA LEU A 73 1.96 4.08 4.80
C LEU A 73 0.89 3.78 5.85
N ASP A 74 0.96 2.62 6.49
CA ASP A 74 -0.04 2.16 7.45
C ASP A 74 0.58 2.05 8.85
N ASP A 75 0.01 2.81 9.79
CA ASP A 75 0.36 2.80 11.22
C ASP A 75 1.87 2.70 11.52
N LEU A 76 2.65 3.72 11.13
CA LEU A 76 4.13 3.72 11.21
C LEU A 76 4.70 4.17 12.57
N MET A 77 3.91 4.09 13.65
CA MET A 77 4.30 4.51 15.01
C MET A 77 4.61 3.34 15.94
#